data_AF-A0A135VLH3-F1
#
_entry.id   AF-A0A135VLH3-F1
#
_cell.length_a   1.000
_cell.length_b   1.000
_cell.length_c   1.000
_cell.angle_alpha   90.00
_cell.angle_beta   90.00
_cell.angle_gamma   90.00
#
_symmetry.space_group_name_H-M   'P 1'
#
loop_
_entity.id
_entity.type
_entity.pdbx_description
1 polymer ?
#
loop_
_entity_poly.entity_id
_entity_poly.type
_entity_poly.pdbx_seq_one_letter_code
_entity_poly.pdbx_strand_id
1 'polypeptide(L)'
;MIKDPDLEKLTVASRQKLVQEFADTFADLSERARRAPTSEVERIAEKYSCSFQIASIAYLIELDGIMSAREAIVLLSQELERLSLIGDPVPDLPGNVMEFALREGKWIQYLYGKFVRDLEFKIREVANLESSLDDESPPIEKAVSVLASRIKLAQAFIAPLVEAWMEEHPKSTSDDVLASFGPVITGWKLSTLRGRLNQLKRRNQAFLRMLGSVFTEASDSATADLSAKRLVVLIDTLDESLDKLSVEATAHLLVHITPRPSGRGDRSAYVAVSAASTRGDKAEPDLASPFDFLERDVRLAKRRPEEERRDYLSEKIGRVIRFLKYQGNSVFDGVERCVRELEERFKVQDITGEEEMEQYRAELGGLTMDEQEGKATEIVLEFIKKQVMGGTL
;
A
#
# COMPACT_ATOMS: atom_id res chain seq x y z
N MET A 1 -21.31 -0.68 27.97
CA MET A 1 -20.90 -1.35 26.73
C MET A 1 -21.68 -2.65 26.60
N ILE A 2 -22.69 -2.70 25.73
CA ILE A 2 -23.32 -3.98 25.36
C ILE A 2 -22.39 -4.60 24.34
N LYS A 3 -21.70 -5.68 24.71
CA LYS A 3 -20.78 -6.37 23.82
C LYS A 3 -21.58 -7.29 22.91
N ASP A 4 -21.34 -7.17 21.62
CA ASP A 4 -21.87 -8.10 20.63
C ASP A 4 -21.22 -9.48 20.86
N PRO A 5 -21.98 -10.52 21.23
CA PRO A 5 -21.43 -11.82 21.59
C PRO A 5 -20.69 -12.47 20.42
N ASP A 6 -21.03 -12.14 19.18
CA ASP A 6 -20.31 -12.65 18.01
C ASP A 6 -19.01 -11.89 17.80
N LEU A 7 -18.98 -10.58 18.10
CA LEU A 7 -17.74 -9.80 18.14
C LEU A 7 -16.79 -10.30 19.22
N GLU A 8 -17.29 -10.65 20.42
CA GLU A 8 -16.46 -11.23 21.48
C GLU A 8 -15.84 -12.55 21.06
N LYS A 9 -16.62 -13.46 20.46
CA LYS A 9 -16.10 -14.73 19.94
C LYS A 9 -15.01 -14.52 18.89
N LEU A 10 -15.23 -13.60 17.95
CA LEU A 10 -14.24 -13.26 16.92
C LEU A 10 -12.97 -12.66 17.52
N THR A 11 -13.11 -11.82 18.55
CA THR A 11 -12.00 -11.21 19.28
C THR A 11 -11.19 -12.27 20.00
N VAL A 12 -11.84 -13.18 20.72
CA VAL A 12 -11.19 -14.30 21.43
C VAL A 12 -10.47 -15.23 20.45
N ALA A 13 -11.13 -15.60 19.36
CA ALA A 13 -10.52 -16.45 18.33
C ALA A 13 -9.30 -15.78 17.68
N SER A 14 -9.38 -14.47 17.42
CA SER A 14 -8.26 -13.71 16.84
C SER A 14 -7.09 -13.60 17.83
N ARG A 15 -7.36 -13.38 19.13
CA ARG A 15 -6.33 -13.41 20.18
C ARG A 15 -5.66 -14.79 20.28
N GLN A 16 -6.43 -15.87 20.29
CA GLN A 16 -5.88 -17.23 20.35
C GLN A 16 -4.99 -17.53 19.14
N LYS A 17 -5.44 -17.15 17.95
CA LYS A 17 -4.66 -17.28 16.71
C LYS A 17 -3.37 -16.46 16.77
N LEU A 18 -3.42 -15.23 17.28
CA LEU A 18 -2.24 -14.38 17.45
C LEU A 18 -1.20 -15.03 18.37
N VAL A 19 -1.64 -15.49 19.54
CA VAL A 19 -0.76 -16.14 20.53
C VAL A 19 -0.09 -17.37 19.93
N GLN A 20 -0.85 -18.20 19.20
CA GLN A 20 -0.29 -19.37 18.53
C GLN A 20 0.74 -18.98 17.47
N GLU A 21 0.44 -17.98 16.63
CA GLU A 21 1.36 -17.51 15.58
C GLU A 21 2.65 -16.92 16.16
N PHE A 22 2.55 -16.17 17.25
CA PHE A 22 3.71 -15.60 17.94
C PHE A 22 4.56 -16.66 18.63
N ALA A 23 3.94 -17.70 19.20
CA ALA A 23 4.65 -18.82 19.80
C ALA A 23 5.43 -19.61 18.73
N ASP A 24 4.78 -19.95 17.62
CA ASP A 24 5.38 -20.70 16.51
C ASP A 24 6.54 -19.91 15.88
N THR A 25 6.33 -18.62 15.63
CA THR A 25 7.35 -17.73 15.03
C THR A 25 8.51 -17.48 15.99
N PHE A 26 8.29 -17.42 17.31
CA PHE A 26 9.38 -17.26 18.27
C PHE A 26 10.34 -18.43 18.30
N ALA A 27 9.78 -19.64 18.34
CA ALA A 27 10.54 -20.85 18.44
C ALA A 27 11.42 -21.01 17.20
N ASP A 28 10.85 -20.72 16.02
CA ASP A 28 11.59 -20.73 14.76
C ASP A 28 12.70 -19.67 14.73
N LEU A 29 12.39 -18.41 15.04
CA LEU A 29 13.37 -17.32 14.98
C LEU A 29 14.55 -17.54 15.94
N SER A 30 14.29 -18.03 17.16
CA SER A 30 15.33 -18.34 18.14
C SER A 30 16.26 -19.46 17.68
N GLU A 31 15.70 -20.54 17.13
CA GLU A 31 16.48 -21.66 16.59
C GLU A 31 17.30 -21.24 15.36
N ARG A 32 16.73 -20.41 14.49
CA ARG A 32 17.42 -19.87 13.31
C ARG A 32 18.53 -18.91 13.69
N ALA A 33 18.33 -18.07 14.72
CA ALA A 33 19.35 -17.13 15.22
C ALA A 33 20.59 -17.86 15.76
N ARG A 34 20.41 -19.03 16.37
CA ARG A 34 21.53 -19.89 16.82
C ARG A 34 22.33 -20.50 15.67
N ARG A 35 21.70 -20.69 14.51
CA ARG A 35 22.30 -21.30 13.31
C ARG A 35 22.77 -20.28 12.27
N ALA A 36 22.58 -18.99 12.55
CA ALA A 36 23.00 -17.92 11.65
C ALA A 36 24.53 -17.97 11.46
N PRO A 37 25.04 -17.90 10.20
CA PRO A 37 26.47 -17.93 9.94
C PRO A 37 27.19 -16.74 10.61
N THR A 38 28.09 -17.04 11.53
CA THR A 38 28.80 -16.02 12.32
C THR A 38 29.49 -14.96 11.46
N SER A 39 30.14 -15.38 10.36
CA SER A 39 30.86 -14.47 9.47
C SER A 39 29.96 -13.43 8.79
N GLU A 40 28.73 -13.80 8.42
CA GLU A 40 27.78 -12.87 7.80
C GLU A 40 27.20 -11.90 8.83
N VAL A 41 26.92 -12.40 10.03
CA VAL A 41 26.44 -11.57 11.15
C VAL A 41 27.49 -10.57 11.60
N GLU A 42 28.75 -10.99 11.75
CA GLU A 42 29.87 -10.10 12.07
C GLU A 42 30.04 -9.01 11.02
N ARG A 43 29.96 -9.36 9.73
CA ARG A 43 30.03 -8.39 8.63
C ARG A 43 28.94 -7.32 8.72
N ILE A 44 27.70 -7.71 9.06
CA ILE A 44 26.58 -6.78 9.24
C ILE A 44 26.79 -5.93 10.49
N ALA A 45 27.23 -6.53 11.60
CA ALA A 45 27.51 -5.84 12.85
C ALA A 45 28.58 -4.76 12.68
N GLU A 46 29.69 -5.08 12.00
CA GLU A 46 30.75 -4.13 11.68
C GLU A 46 30.25 -3.02 10.74
N LYS A 47 29.59 -3.40 9.65
CA LYS A 47 29.10 -2.47 8.62
C LYS A 47 28.14 -1.42 9.18
N TYR A 48 27.27 -1.80 10.10
CA TYR A 48 26.25 -0.91 10.66
C TYR A 48 26.52 -0.51 12.11
N SER A 49 27.67 -0.90 12.67
CA SER A 49 28.08 -0.58 14.04
C SER A 49 27.03 -0.92 15.10
N CYS A 50 26.48 -2.14 15.03
CA CYS A 50 25.49 -2.64 15.98
C CYS A 50 25.98 -3.92 16.69
N SER A 51 25.27 -4.34 17.74
CA SER A 51 25.62 -5.58 18.45
C SER A 51 25.42 -6.80 17.56
N PHE A 52 26.20 -7.86 17.82
CA PHE A 52 26.07 -9.14 17.11
C PHE A 52 24.65 -9.70 17.18
N GLN A 53 23.98 -9.53 18.33
CA GLN A 53 22.61 -9.99 18.56
C GLN A 53 21.61 -9.30 17.62
N ILE A 54 21.69 -7.97 17.52
CA ILE A 54 20.84 -7.17 16.63
C ILE A 54 21.14 -7.52 15.17
N ALA A 55 22.41 -7.63 14.82
CA ALA A 55 22.84 -8.01 13.47
C ALA A 55 22.33 -9.41 13.07
N SER A 56 22.30 -10.37 14.01
CA SER A 56 21.83 -11.74 13.76
C SER A 56 20.35 -11.76 13.36
N ILE A 57 19.52 -11.02 14.09
CA ILE A 57 18.09 -10.93 13.78
C ILE A 57 17.85 -10.14 12.49
N ALA A 58 18.56 -9.04 12.29
CA ALA A 58 18.47 -8.25 11.06
C ALA A 58 18.86 -9.07 9.81
N TYR A 59 19.89 -9.92 9.92
CA TYR A 59 20.28 -10.86 8.87
C TYR A 59 19.16 -11.85 8.53
N LEU A 60 18.49 -12.41 9.53
CA LEU A 60 17.38 -13.34 9.30
C LEU A 60 16.17 -12.66 8.65
N ILE A 61 15.85 -11.44 9.08
CA ILE A 61 14.77 -10.63 8.47
C ILE A 61 15.08 -10.33 7.00
N GLU A 62 16.34 -10.04 6.67
CA GLU A 62 16.80 -9.83 5.30
C GLU A 62 16.75 -11.11 4.47
N LEU A 63 17.17 -12.25 5.02
CA LEU A 63 17.04 -13.56 4.37
C LEU A 63 15.59 -13.95 4.08
N ASP A 64 14.67 -13.60 4.98
CA ASP A 64 13.23 -13.85 4.81
C ASP A 64 12.60 -12.93 3.75
N GLY A 65 13.36 -11.99 3.20
CA GLY A 65 12.90 -11.07 2.15
C GLY A 65 11.89 -10.05 2.65
N ILE A 66 11.83 -9.79 3.96
CA ILE A 66 10.87 -8.88 4.58
C ILE A 66 11.32 -7.43 4.40
N MET A 67 12.57 -7.14 4.74
CA MET A 67 13.21 -5.82 4.55
C MET A 67 14.73 -5.95 4.57
N SER A 68 15.45 -4.89 4.21
CA SER A 68 16.92 -4.92 4.29
C SER A 68 17.42 -4.97 5.73
N ALA A 69 18.61 -5.53 5.95
CA ALA A 69 19.20 -5.59 7.30
C ALA A 69 19.36 -4.19 7.92
N ARG A 70 19.63 -3.18 7.09
CA ARG A 70 19.72 -1.78 7.53
C ARG A 70 18.40 -1.28 8.11
N GLU A 71 17.28 -1.55 7.42
CA GLU A 71 15.95 -1.11 7.87
C GLU A 71 15.57 -1.82 9.17
N ALA A 72 15.82 -3.13 9.26
CA ALA A 72 15.58 -3.89 10.48
C ALA A 72 16.39 -3.36 11.67
N ILE A 73 17.68 -3.06 11.48
CA ILE A 73 18.54 -2.46 12.53
C ILE A 73 17.99 -1.10 12.98
N VAL A 74 17.52 -0.27 12.05
CA VAL A 74 16.95 1.04 12.40
C VAL A 74 15.71 0.87 13.28
N LEU A 75 14.81 -0.07 12.97
CA LEU A 75 13.62 -0.34 13.79
C LEU A 75 13.99 -0.85 15.18
N LEU A 76 14.91 -1.84 15.25
CA LEU A 76 15.41 -2.37 16.52
C LEU A 76 16.07 -1.28 17.38
N SER A 77 16.82 -0.38 16.75
CA SER A 77 17.51 0.71 17.45
C SER A 77 16.53 1.77 17.95
N GLN A 78 15.47 2.07 17.20
CA GLN A 78 14.42 3.01 17.62
C GLN A 78 13.71 2.53 18.89
N GLU A 79 13.42 1.23 18.97
CA GLU A 79 12.79 0.68 20.18
C GLU A 79 13.75 0.66 21.37
N LEU A 80 15.05 0.38 21.17
CA LEU A 80 16.06 0.52 22.23
C LEU A 80 16.15 1.97 22.74
N GLU A 81 16.13 2.93 21.83
CA GLU A 81 16.13 4.36 22.18
C GLU A 81 14.87 4.74 22.95
N ARG A 82 13.69 4.26 22.52
CA ARG A 82 12.42 4.47 23.23
C ARG A 82 12.49 3.93 24.66
N LEU A 83 12.94 2.68 24.83
CA LEU A 83 13.12 2.03 26.13
C LEU A 83 14.07 2.82 27.04
N SER A 84 15.16 3.34 26.49
CA SER A 84 16.08 4.22 27.21
C SER A 84 15.40 5.52 27.67
N LEU A 85 14.64 6.18 26.79
CA LEU A 85 13.94 7.43 27.07
C LEU A 85 12.87 7.28 28.17
N ILE A 86 12.20 6.13 28.23
CA ILE A 86 11.17 5.86 29.26
C ILE A 86 11.75 5.30 30.57
N GLY A 87 13.08 5.24 30.68
CA GLY A 87 13.80 4.80 31.87
C GLY A 87 13.77 3.29 32.12
N ASP A 88 13.60 2.50 31.06
CA ASP A 88 13.63 1.03 31.11
C ASP A 88 14.63 0.47 30.07
N PRO A 89 15.92 0.89 30.10
CA PRO A 89 16.89 0.49 29.10
C PRO A 89 17.19 -1.01 29.18
N VAL A 90 17.33 -1.65 28.01
CA VAL A 90 17.82 -3.02 27.94
C VAL A 90 19.27 -3.05 28.44
N PRO A 91 19.61 -3.85 29.48
CA PRO A 91 20.99 -3.92 29.94
C PRO A 91 21.90 -4.44 28.83
N ASP A 92 23.07 -3.84 28.69
CA ASP A 92 24.07 -4.18 27.67
C ASP A 92 24.82 -5.49 28.00
N LEU A 93 24.03 -6.56 28.08
CA LEU A 93 24.49 -7.93 28.26
C LEU A 93 24.03 -8.73 27.03
N PRO A 94 24.90 -9.54 26.40
CA PRO A 94 24.56 -10.29 25.19
C PRO A 94 23.26 -11.09 25.28
N GLY A 95 22.96 -11.68 26.44
CA GLY A 95 21.71 -12.41 26.66
C GLY A 95 20.46 -11.51 26.58
N ASN A 96 20.50 -10.37 27.25
CA ASN A 96 19.38 -9.43 27.32
C ASN A 96 19.13 -8.77 25.96
N VAL A 97 20.21 -8.38 25.27
CA VAL A 97 20.12 -7.79 23.92
C VAL A 97 19.59 -8.83 22.92
N MET A 98 19.96 -10.11 23.07
CA MET A 98 19.40 -11.18 22.24
C MET A 98 17.91 -11.41 22.51
N GLU A 99 17.50 -11.47 23.78
CA GLU A 99 16.09 -11.63 24.14
C GLU A 99 15.24 -10.47 23.60
N PHE A 100 15.72 -9.24 23.77
CA PHE A 100 15.13 -8.04 23.17
C PHE A 100 15.03 -8.17 21.64
N ALA A 101 16.15 -8.48 20.97
CA ALA A 101 16.20 -8.54 19.52
C ALA A 101 15.28 -9.64 18.97
N LEU A 102 15.18 -10.78 19.65
CA LEU A 102 14.25 -11.85 19.30
C LEU A 102 12.80 -11.40 19.46
N ARG A 103 12.44 -10.76 20.59
CA ARG A 103 11.08 -10.29 20.83
C ARG A 103 10.65 -9.27 19.78
N GLU A 104 11.46 -8.24 19.57
CA GLU A 104 11.18 -7.17 18.61
C GLU A 104 11.25 -7.67 17.17
N GLY A 105 12.20 -8.55 16.86
CA GLY A 105 12.31 -9.21 15.56
C GLY A 105 11.03 -9.91 15.13
N LYS A 106 10.30 -10.55 16.05
CA LYS A 106 9.00 -11.17 15.75
C LYS A 106 7.95 -10.15 15.36
N TRP A 107 7.86 -9.04 16.09
CA TRP A 107 6.93 -7.98 15.77
C TRP A 107 7.24 -7.40 14.40
N ILE A 108 8.51 -7.16 14.09
CA ILE A 108 8.94 -6.72 12.77
C ILE A 108 8.52 -7.75 11.70
N GLN A 109 8.84 -9.04 11.89
CA GLN A 109 8.50 -10.09 10.93
C GLN A 109 6.98 -10.22 10.72
N TYR A 110 6.21 -10.14 11.79
CA TYR A 110 4.75 -10.25 11.75
C TYR A 110 4.12 -9.05 11.07
N LEU A 111 4.47 -7.82 11.51
CA LEU A 111 3.91 -6.58 11.02
C LEU A 111 4.24 -6.36 9.54
N TYR A 112 5.52 -6.45 9.16
CA TYR A 112 5.96 -6.22 7.79
C TYR A 112 5.74 -7.42 6.86
N GLY A 113 5.44 -8.60 7.42
CA GLY A 113 5.18 -9.82 6.65
C GLY A 113 3.69 -10.13 6.50
N LYS A 114 3.12 -10.81 7.50
CA LYS A 114 1.77 -11.39 7.40
C LYS A 114 0.66 -10.38 7.61
N PHE A 115 0.81 -9.49 8.58
CA PHE A 115 -0.22 -8.54 8.98
C PHE A 115 -0.67 -7.64 7.82
N VAL A 116 0.27 -7.00 7.10
CA VAL A 116 -0.07 -6.13 5.96
C VAL A 116 -0.85 -6.89 4.90
N ARG A 117 -0.43 -8.11 4.55
CA ARG A 117 -1.11 -8.94 3.55
C ARG A 117 -2.54 -9.31 3.97
N ASP A 118 -2.72 -9.70 5.23
CA ASP A 118 -4.05 -10.02 5.78
C ASP A 118 -4.95 -8.76 5.85
N LEU A 119 -4.36 -7.61 6.20
CA LEU A 119 -5.06 -6.33 6.25
C LEU A 119 -5.50 -5.86 4.87
N GLU A 120 -4.65 -5.97 3.85
CA GLU A 120 -4.98 -5.64 2.46
C GLU A 120 -6.15 -6.48 1.91
N PHE A 121 -6.23 -7.75 2.31
CA PHE A 121 -7.36 -8.60 1.93
C PHE A 121 -8.65 -8.14 2.62
N LYS A 122 -8.61 -7.90 3.92
CA LYS A 122 -9.79 -7.53 4.72
C LYS A 122 -10.29 -6.11 4.45
N ILE A 123 -9.41 -5.17 4.13
CA ILE A 123 -9.80 -3.78 3.84
C ILE A 123 -10.60 -3.68 2.54
N ARG A 124 -10.48 -4.65 1.62
CA ARG A 124 -11.23 -4.67 0.36
C ARG A 124 -12.74 -4.74 0.59
N GLU A 125 -13.19 -5.54 1.55
CA GLU A 125 -14.61 -5.64 1.93
C GLU A 125 -15.13 -4.28 2.40
N VAL A 126 -14.38 -3.63 3.31
CA VAL A 126 -14.70 -2.30 3.82
C VAL A 126 -14.71 -1.26 2.70
N ALA A 127 -13.69 -1.26 1.83
CA ALA A 127 -13.55 -0.33 0.71
C ALA A 127 -14.74 -0.41 -0.26
N ASN A 128 -15.17 -1.63 -0.60
CA ASN A 128 -16.31 -1.86 -1.49
C ASN A 128 -17.61 -1.30 -0.88
N LEU A 129 -17.84 -1.54 0.42
CA LEU A 129 -19.00 -1.01 1.13
C LEU A 129 -18.94 0.51 1.25
N GLU A 130 -17.79 1.09 1.59
CA GLU A 130 -17.58 2.54 1.66
C GLU A 130 -17.83 3.21 0.30
N SER A 131 -17.38 2.62 -0.81
CA SER A 131 -17.62 3.16 -2.17
C SER A 131 -19.09 3.15 -2.59
N SER A 132 -19.94 2.36 -1.92
CA SER A 132 -21.37 2.29 -2.21
C SER A 132 -22.20 3.37 -1.51
N LEU A 133 -21.54 4.22 -0.71
CA LEU A 133 -22.11 5.35 0.02
C LEU A 133 -22.12 6.68 -0.76
N ASP A 134 -21.71 6.70 -2.03
CA ASP A 134 -21.66 7.91 -2.88
C ASP A 134 -23.04 8.54 -3.20
N ASP A 135 -24.13 8.07 -2.59
CA ASP A 135 -25.46 8.67 -2.69
C ASP A 135 -25.58 9.87 -1.72
N GLU A 136 -26.20 10.99 -2.13
CA GLU A 136 -26.40 12.18 -1.27
C GLU A 136 -27.16 11.87 0.04
N SER A 137 -27.91 10.76 0.09
CA SER A 137 -28.61 10.23 1.26
C SER A 137 -28.57 8.69 1.22
N PRO A 138 -27.50 8.05 1.75
CA PRO A 138 -27.37 6.61 1.68
C PRO A 138 -28.44 5.90 2.54
N PRO A 139 -29.02 4.78 2.09
CA PRO A 139 -29.95 3.98 2.89
C PRO A 139 -29.34 3.54 4.22
N ILE A 140 -30.18 3.47 5.27
CA ILE A 140 -29.72 3.11 6.61
C ILE A 140 -29.05 1.73 6.64
N GLU A 141 -29.55 0.76 5.85
CA GLU A 141 -28.99 -0.60 5.79
C GLU A 141 -27.56 -0.59 5.23
N LYS A 142 -27.26 0.30 4.28
CA LYS A 142 -25.90 0.49 3.76
C LYS A 142 -25.00 1.07 4.85
N ALA A 143 -25.47 2.09 5.57
CA ALA A 143 -24.71 2.71 6.68
C ALA A 143 -24.44 1.70 7.82
N VAL A 144 -25.44 0.88 8.20
CA VAL A 144 -25.27 -0.23 9.16
C VAL A 144 -24.20 -1.20 8.67
N SER A 145 -24.28 -1.62 7.41
CA SER A 145 -23.34 -2.61 6.83
C SER A 145 -21.90 -2.09 6.81
N VAL A 146 -21.70 -0.83 6.44
CA VAL A 146 -20.40 -0.16 6.46
C VAL A 146 -19.86 -0.07 7.89
N LEU A 147 -20.67 0.39 8.83
CA LEU A 147 -20.27 0.50 10.24
C LEU A 147 -19.92 -0.87 10.82
N ALA A 148 -20.73 -1.89 10.57
CA ALA A 148 -20.49 -3.25 11.04
C ALA A 148 -19.19 -3.83 10.48
N SER A 149 -18.93 -3.67 9.18
CA SER A 149 -17.70 -4.16 8.55
C SER A 149 -16.46 -3.43 9.11
N ARG A 150 -16.54 -2.10 9.31
CA ARG A 150 -15.48 -1.32 9.97
C ARG A 150 -15.24 -1.75 11.41
N ILE A 151 -16.29 -1.98 12.20
CA ILE A 151 -16.18 -2.45 13.58
C ILE A 151 -15.54 -3.84 13.61
N LYS A 152 -15.97 -4.75 12.73
CA LYS A 152 -15.39 -6.09 12.63
C LYS A 152 -13.90 -6.03 12.32
N LEU A 153 -13.48 -5.21 11.36
CA LEU A 153 -12.06 -5.06 11.04
C LEU A 153 -11.27 -4.38 12.16
N ALA A 154 -11.77 -3.26 12.70
CA ALA A 154 -11.09 -2.51 13.75
C ALA A 154 -11.00 -3.34 15.04
N GLN A 155 -12.10 -3.92 15.51
CA GLN A 155 -12.16 -4.48 16.86
C GLN A 155 -11.89 -5.98 16.91
N ALA A 156 -12.26 -6.75 15.88
CA ALA A 156 -11.99 -8.18 15.89
C ALA A 156 -10.58 -8.51 15.36
N PHE A 157 -10.01 -7.68 14.49
CA PHE A 157 -8.72 -7.96 13.86
C PHE A 157 -7.60 -7.03 14.33
N ILE A 158 -7.77 -5.70 14.29
CA ILE A 158 -6.68 -4.76 14.61
C ILE A 158 -6.51 -4.54 16.12
N ALA A 159 -7.60 -4.30 16.86
CA ALA A 159 -7.54 -4.00 18.29
C ALA A 159 -6.82 -5.09 19.11
N PRO A 160 -7.04 -6.40 18.89
CA PRO A 160 -6.30 -7.44 19.60
C PRO A 160 -4.78 -7.39 19.37
N LEU A 161 -4.35 -6.97 18.18
CA LEU A 161 -2.94 -6.80 17.84
C LEU A 161 -2.35 -5.59 18.55
N VAL A 162 -3.11 -4.49 18.57
CA VAL A 162 -2.71 -3.26 19.28
C VAL A 162 -2.58 -3.54 20.78
N GLU A 163 -3.53 -4.24 21.39
CA GLU A 163 -3.48 -4.61 22.80
C GLU A 163 -2.26 -5.48 23.11
N ALA A 164 -2.05 -6.56 22.36
CA ALA A 164 -0.90 -7.43 22.55
C ALA A 164 0.43 -6.69 22.36
N TRP A 165 0.52 -5.81 21.36
CA TRP A 165 1.71 -4.99 21.16
C TRP A 165 1.95 -4.06 22.35
N MET A 166 0.92 -3.35 22.81
CA MET A 166 1.03 -2.44 23.96
C MET A 166 1.37 -3.19 25.27
N GLU A 167 0.89 -4.42 25.45
CA GLU A 167 1.22 -5.27 26.60
C GLU A 167 2.72 -5.67 26.60
N GLU A 168 3.30 -5.94 25.43
CA GLU A 168 4.72 -6.30 25.30
C GLU A 168 5.66 -5.09 25.26
N HIS A 169 5.13 -3.87 25.08
CA HIS A 169 5.88 -2.61 24.97
C HIS A 169 5.57 -1.71 26.17
N PRO A 170 6.40 -1.75 27.24
CA PRO A 170 6.13 -1.01 28.47
C PRO A 170 5.96 0.50 28.22
N LYS A 171 5.00 1.10 28.93
CA LYS A 171 4.67 2.53 28.89
C LYS A 171 4.41 3.07 27.48
N SER A 172 4.06 2.19 26.53
CA SER A 172 3.68 2.61 25.18
C SER A 172 2.36 3.36 25.20
N THR A 173 2.25 4.31 24.28
CA THR A 173 1.07 5.13 24.03
C THR A 173 0.43 4.75 22.69
N SER A 174 -0.77 5.23 22.42
CA SER A 174 -1.39 5.06 21.10
C SER A 174 -0.61 5.76 19.98
N ASP A 175 0.19 6.79 20.28
CA ASP A 175 1.07 7.42 19.29
C ASP A 175 2.24 6.48 18.92
N ASP A 176 2.78 5.72 19.88
CA ASP A 176 3.80 4.70 19.61
C ASP A 176 3.24 3.57 18.73
N VAL A 177 2.01 3.12 19.02
CA VAL A 177 1.31 2.15 18.16
C VAL A 177 1.15 2.70 16.74
N LEU A 178 0.70 3.94 16.59
CA LEU A 178 0.55 4.56 15.27
C LEU A 178 1.89 4.73 14.56
N ALA A 179 2.98 4.98 15.29
CA ALA A 179 4.34 5.05 14.76
C ALA A 179 4.87 3.69 14.29
N SER A 180 4.49 2.60 14.96
CA SER A 180 4.90 1.24 14.58
C SER A 180 4.06 0.67 13.43
N PHE A 181 2.73 0.81 13.51
CA PHE A 181 1.79 0.24 12.54
C PHE A 181 1.58 1.15 11.31
N GLY A 182 1.66 2.47 11.47
CA GLY A 182 1.38 3.44 10.41
C GLY A 182 2.31 3.30 9.20
N PRO A 183 3.65 3.32 9.36
CA PRO A 183 4.60 3.13 8.27
C PRO A 183 4.44 1.79 7.57
N VAL A 184 4.18 0.73 8.36
CA VAL A 184 3.93 -0.62 7.85
C VAL A 184 2.72 -0.65 6.92
N ILE A 185 1.63 0.01 7.31
CA ILE A 185 0.37 0.03 6.55
C ILE A 185 0.43 0.94 5.33
N THR A 186 1.16 2.06 5.42
CA THR A 186 1.05 3.17 4.45
C THR A 186 2.30 3.41 3.61
N GLY A 187 3.45 2.87 4.03
CA GLY A 187 4.77 3.19 3.48
C GLY A 187 5.26 4.61 3.79
N TRP A 188 4.60 5.35 4.70
CA TRP A 188 5.01 6.72 5.02
C TRP A 188 6.22 6.76 5.94
N LYS A 189 7.06 7.79 5.75
CA LYS A 189 8.18 8.06 6.65
C LYS A 189 7.67 8.60 7.99
N LEU A 190 8.27 8.13 9.09
CA LEU A 190 8.00 8.57 10.46
C LEU A 190 8.00 10.11 10.60
N SER A 191 8.95 10.79 9.95
CA SER A 191 9.06 12.25 10.00
C SER A 191 7.84 13.01 9.48
N THR A 192 7.05 12.40 8.60
CA THR A 192 5.83 13.00 8.03
C THR A 192 4.54 12.38 8.57
N LEU A 193 4.65 11.27 9.31
CA LEU A 193 3.52 10.45 9.73
C LEU A 193 2.56 11.23 10.63
N ARG A 194 3.07 11.88 11.69
CA ARG A 194 2.24 12.57 12.68
C ARG A 194 1.36 13.67 12.10
N GLY A 195 1.90 14.45 11.15
CA GLY A 195 1.15 15.47 10.43
C GLY A 195 0.02 14.88 9.60
N ARG A 196 0.30 13.80 8.86
CA ARG A 196 -0.68 13.08 8.05
C ARG A 196 -1.75 12.40 8.90
N LEU A 197 -1.36 11.78 10.02
CA LEU A 197 -2.28 11.16 10.97
C LEU A 197 -3.30 12.16 11.51
N ASN A 198 -2.87 13.37 11.90
CA ASN A 198 -3.80 14.40 12.36
C ASN A 198 -4.81 14.84 11.28
N GLN A 199 -4.36 14.98 10.03
CA GLN A 199 -5.24 15.29 8.91
C GLN A 199 -6.27 14.17 8.67
N LEU A 200 -5.81 12.91 8.71
CA LEU A 200 -6.65 11.75 8.48
C LEU A 200 -7.57 11.44 9.66
N LYS A 201 -7.17 11.78 10.89
CA LYS A 201 -8.04 11.72 12.07
C LYS A 201 -9.27 12.59 11.87
N ARG A 202 -9.08 13.84 11.40
CA ARG A 202 -10.19 14.75 11.07
C ARG A 202 -11.09 14.22 9.95
N ARG A 203 -10.50 13.62 8.91
CA ARG A 203 -11.26 12.97 7.82
C ARG A 203 -12.05 11.77 8.33
N ASN A 204 -11.46 10.97 9.22
CA ASN A 204 -12.14 9.84 9.85
C ASN A 204 -13.35 10.32 10.65
N GLN A 205 -13.18 11.37 11.46
CA GLN A 205 -14.28 11.97 12.21
C GLN A 205 -15.37 12.52 11.30
N ALA A 206 -15.02 13.20 10.21
CA ALA A 206 -16.01 13.69 9.24
C ALA A 206 -16.82 12.54 8.63
N PHE A 207 -16.15 11.45 8.25
CA PHE A 207 -16.81 10.24 7.77
C PHE A 207 -17.73 9.61 8.81
N LEU A 208 -17.29 9.48 10.06
CA LEU A 208 -18.12 8.94 11.15
C LEU A 208 -19.30 9.86 11.49
N ARG A 209 -19.15 11.18 11.38
CA ARG A 209 -20.26 12.14 11.54
C ARG A 209 -21.30 11.99 10.43
N MET A 210 -20.87 11.79 9.19
CA MET A 210 -21.77 11.49 8.07
C MET A 210 -22.55 10.20 8.32
N LEU A 211 -21.90 9.13 8.80
CA LEU A 211 -22.63 7.92 9.20
C LEU A 211 -23.61 8.21 10.35
N GLY A 212 -23.20 9.02 11.32
CA GLY A 212 -24.01 9.43 12.46
C GLY A 212 -25.29 10.18 12.07
N SER A 213 -25.24 11.05 11.06
CA SER A 213 -26.45 11.77 10.59
C SER A 213 -27.47 10.83 9.98
N VAL A 214 -27.02 9.85 9.18
CA VAL A 214 -27.91 8.81 8.59
C VAL A 214 -28.64 8.02 9.68
N PHE A 215 -27.97 7.68 10.77
CA PHE A 215 -28.62 6.98 11.90
C PHE A 215 -29.59 7.86 12.68
N THR A 216 -29.31 9.16 12.80
CA THR A 216 -30.16 10.10 13.55
C THR A 216 -31.43 10.42 12.77
N GLU A 217 -31.36 10.47 11.44
CA GLU A 217 -32.52 10.68 10.56
C GLU A 217 -33.47 9.48 10.54
N ALA A 218 -32.95 8.28 10.79
CA ALA A 218 -33.73 7.05 10.87
C ALA A 218 -34.15 6.65 12.31
N SER A 219 -34.51 7.67 13.10
CA SER A 219 -34.79 7.68 14.56
C SER A 219 -35.76 6.62 15.10
N ASP A 220 -36.44 5.83 14.25
CA ASP A 220 -37.43 4.83 14.68
C ASP A 220 -36.83 3.43 14.93
N SER A 221 -35.52 3.25 14.71
CA SER A 221 -34.83 1.96 14.88
C SER A 221 -33.91 1.94 16.10
N ALA A 222 -34.17 1.04 17.06
CA ALA A 222 -33.31 0.83 18.22
C ALA A 222 -31.85 0.49 17.85
N THR A 223 -31.64 -0.16 16.71
CA THR A 223 -30.31 -0.47 16.17
C THR A 223 -29.60 0.78 15.66
N ALA A 224 -30.34 1.73 15.08
CA ALA A 224 -29.80 3.02 14.63
C ALA A 224 -29.37 3.88 15.82
N ASP A 225 -30.21 3.96 16.87
CA ASP A 225 -29.90 4.70 18.10
C ASP A 225 -28.64 4.19 18.80
N LEU A 226 -28.49 2.87 18.89
CA LEU A 226 -27.29 2.25 19.47
C LEU A 226 -26.05 2.54 18.64
N SER A 227 -26.16 2.48 17.32
CA SER A 227 -25.08 2.77 16.37
C SER A 227 -24.66 4.24 16.45
N ALA A 228 -25.61 5.17 16.51
CA ALA A 228 -25.38 6.59 16.67
C ALA A 228 -24.64 6.91 17.98
N LYS A 229 -25.09 6.35 19.12
CA LYS A 229 -24.43 6.54 20.42
C LYS A 229 -22.97 6.04 20.41
N ARG A 230 -22.72 4.89 19.78
CA ARG A 230 -21.36 4.35 19.64
C ARG A 230 -20.47 5.26 18.80
N LEU A 231 -21.00 5.80 17.70
CA LEU A 231 -20.27 6.73 16.85
C LEU A 231 -19.92 8.02 17.58
N VAL A 232 -20.82 8.57 18.40
CA VAL A 232 -20.54 9.78 19.20
C VAL A 232 -19.34 9.55 20.12
N VAL A 233 -19.35 8.45 20.90
CA VAL A 233 -18.22 8.12 21.79
C VAL A 233 -16.91 7.97 21.01
N LEU A 234 -16.95 7.31 19.85
CA LEU A 234 -15.78 7.13 19.00
C LEU A 234 -15.26 8.46 18.42
N ILE A 235 -16.16 9.34 17.99
CA ILE A 235 -15.82 10.68 17.48
C ILE A 235 -15.17 11.52 18.57
N ASP A 236 -15.74 11.51 19.78
CA ASP A 236 -15.22 12.24 20.94
C ASP A 236 -13.83 11.73 21.33
N THR A 237 -13.64 10.40 21.34
CA THR A 237 -12.32 9.80 21.61
C THR A 237 -11.31 10.18 20.51
N LEU A 238 -11.74 10.27 19.25
CA LEU A 238 -10.89 10.73 18.15
C LEU A 238 -10.57 12.22 18.23
N ASP A 239 -11.27 13.04 19.03
CA ASP A 239 -10.90 14.44 19.24
C ASP A 239 -9.67 14.58 20.15
N GLU A 240 -9.36 13.58 20.98
CA GLU A 240 -8.19 13.56 21.86
C GLU A 240 -6.85 13.57 21.10
N SER A 241 -5.76 13.85 21.81
CA SER A 241 -4.41 13.79 21.25
C SER A 241 -4.03 12.33 20.90
N LEU A 242 -3.14 12.16 19.91
CA LEU A 242 -2.81 10.83 19.35
C LEU A 242 -2.26 9.84 20.40
N ASP A 243 -1.64 10.34 21.45
CA ASP A 243 -1.09 9.60 22.59
C ASP A 243 -2.15 9.12 23.60
N LYS A 244 -3.38 9.65 23.53
CA LYS A 244 -4.47 9.36 24.46
C LYS A 244 -5.65 8.61 23.84
N LEU A 245 -5.56 8.29 22.55
CA LEU A 245 -6.59 7.51 21.89
C LEU A 245 -6.74 6.16 22.56
N SER A 246 -7.99 5.72 22.74
CA SER A 246 -8.29 4.35 23.16
C SER A 246 -7.81 3.34 22.11
N VAL A 247 -7.65 2.08 22.50
CA VAL A 247 -7.33 0.98 21.56
C VAL A 247 -8.36 0.93 20.42
N GLU A 248 -9.64 1.08 20.74
CA GLU A 248 -10.73 1.09 19.77
C GLU A 248 -10.56 2.25 18.77
N ALA A 249 -10.35 3.48 19.26
CA ALA A 249 -10.14 4.64 18.40
C ALA A 249 -8.88 4.51 17.53
N THR A 250 -7.79 3.99 18.10
CA THR A 250 -6.53 3.71 17.40
C THR A 250 -6.77 2.70 16.28
N ALA A 251 -7.47 1.59 16.55
CA ALA A 251 -7.79 0.60 15.55
C ALA A 251 -8.68 1.16 14.43
N HIS A 252 -9.69 1.96 14.76
CA HIS A 252 -10.53 2.63 13.77
C HIS A 252 -9.77 3.65 12.92
N LEU A 253 -8.76 4.32 13.49
CA LEU A 253 -7.85 5.19 12.75
C LEU A 253 -6.93 4.39 11.83
N LEU A 254 -6.38 3.26 12.31
CA LEU A 254 -5.58 2.35 11.49
C LEU A 254 -6.38 1.82 10.29
N VAL A 255 -7.65 1.44 10.46
CA VAL A 255 -8.55 1.11 9.34
C VAL A 255 -8.69 2.26 8.35
N HIS A 256 -8.78 3.50 8.84
CA HIS A 256 -8.98 4.67 7.99
C HIS A 256 -7.74 5.03 7.17
N ILE A 257 -6.53 4.88 7.73
CA ILE A 257 -5.29 5.19 7.02
C ILE A 257 -4.87 4.12 6.02
N THR A 258 -5.39 2.89 6.14
CA THR A 258 -5.08 1.80 5.21
C THR A 258 -5.42 2.20 3.77
N PRO A 259 -4.47 2.15 2.82
CA PRO A 259 -4.74 2.43 1.43
C PRO A 259 -5.90 1.57 0.91
N ARG A 260 -6.86 2.21 0.21
CA ARG A 260 -7.96 1.49 -0.42
C ARG A 260 -7.46 0.86 -1.71
N PRO A 261 -7.69 -0.44 -1.97
CA PRO A 261 -7.25 -1.07 -3.21
C PRO A 261 -7.96 -0.43 -4.41
N SER A 262 -7.20 0.18 -5.33
CA SER A 262 -7.74 0.80 -6.54
C SER A 262 -7.90 -0.25 -7.66
N GLY A 263 -9.16 -0.57 -8.00
CA GLY A 263 -9.55 -1.38 -9.17
C GLY A 263 -10.62 -2.44 -8.88
N ARG A 264 -11.62 -2.57 -9.76
CA ARG A 264 -12.49 -3.75 -9.82
C ARG A 264 -11.76 -4.85 -10.60
N GLY A 265 -11.43 -5.95 -9.94
CA GLY A 265 -10.90 -7.15 -10.60
C GLY A 265 -10.05 -8.00 -9.65
N ASP A 266 -10.22 -9.31 -9.72
CA ASP A 266 -9.39 -10.31 -9.05
C ASP A 266 -7.93 -10.15 -9.46
N ARG A 267 -7.18 -9.38 -8.68
CA ARG A 267 -5.71 -9.40 -8.73
C ARG A 267 -5.26 -10.52 -7.82
N SER A 268 -4.66 -11.55 -8.41
CA SER A 268 -4.23 -12.76 -7.68
C SER A 268 -3.19 -12.40 -6.62
N ALA A 269 -3.14 -13.20 -5.55
CA ALA A 269 -2.20 -13.07 -4.44
C ALA A 269 -0.72 -13.27 -4.82
N TYR A 270 -0.42 -13.50 -6.11
CA TYR A 270 0.91 -13.82 -6.63
C TYR A 270 1.57 -12.66 -7.40
N VAL A 271 0.90 -11.53 -7.56
CA VAL A 271 1.48 -10.35 -8.22
C VAL A 271 1.98 -9.36 -7.17
N ALA A 272 3.27 -9.41 -6.87
CA ALA A 272 3.93 -8.40 -6.06
C ALA A 272 3.95 -7.07 -6.85
N VAL A 273 3.15 -6.10 -6.40
CA VAL A 273 3.24 -4.73 -6.90
C VAL A 273 4.19 -3.98 -5.99
N SER A 274 5.39 -3.70 -6.49
CA SER A 274 6.28 -2.72 -5.86
C SER A 274 5.54 -1.38 -5.78
N ALA A 275 5.49 -0.77 -4.59
CA ALA A 275 4.74 0.45 -4.32
C ALA A 275 5.02 1.57 -5.33
N ALA A 276 3.97 2.31 -5.67
CA ALA A 276 4.06 3.53 -6.48
C ALA A 276 5.10 4.49 -5.87
N SER A 277 6.09 4.85 -6.68
CA SER A 277 7.22 5.69 -6.31
C SER A 277 6.75 7.13 -6.10
N THR A 278 6.56 7.52 -4.84
CA THR A 278 6.29 8.92 -4.49
C THR A 278 7.62 9.69 -4.34
N ARG A 279 8.16 10.17 -5.46
CA ARG A 279 9.25 11.17 -5.46
C ARG A 279 8.84 12.42 -6.25
N GLY A 280 8.70 13.52 -5.51
CA GLY A 280 8.92 14.93 -5.90
C GLY A 280 8.40 15.40 -7.26
N ASP A 281 7.42 16.31 -7.22
CA ASP A 281 6.90 17.12 -8.35
C ASP A 281 6.41 16.37 -9.58
N LYS A 282 5.97 15.12 -9.40
CA LYS A 282 5.33 14.30 -10.43
C LYS A 282 4.06 13.67 -9.86
N ALA A 283 2.97 14.43 -9.83
CA ALA A 283 1.67 13.77 -9.91
C ALA A 283 1.68 12.99 -11.23
N GLU A 284 1.73 11.66 -11.14
CA GLU A 284 1.47 10.80 -12.28
C GLU A 284 0.07 11.17 -12.79
N PRO A 285 -0.12 11.46 -14.09
CA PRO A 285 -1.47 11.69 -14.60
C PRO A 285 -2.32 10.45 -14.32
N ASP A 286 -3.57 10.64 -13.92
CA ASP A 286 -4.52 9.52 -13.74
C ASP A 286 -4.50 8.66 -15.00
N LEU A 287 -4.02 7.41 -14.86
CA LEU A 287 -3.85 6.48 -15.98
C LEU A 287 -5.21 5.86 -16.32
N ALA A 288 -6.06 6.62 -17.01
CA ALA A 288 -7.41 6.22 -17.41
C ALA A 288 -7.45 5.66 -18.85
N SER A 289 -6.52 6.09 -19.70
CA SER A 289 -6.44 5.77 -21.12
C SER A 289 -5.15 5.04 -21.47
N PRO A 290 -5.16 4.10 -22.45
CA PRO A 290 -3.92 3.49 -22.97
C PRO A 290 -2.89 4.52 -23.46
N PHE A 291 -3.32 5.72 -23.86
CA PHE A 291 -2.44 6.80 -24.29
C PHE A 291 -1.74 7.51 -23.12
N ASP A 292 -2.30 7.49 -21.92
CA ASP A 292 -1.62 8.00 -20.71
C ASP A 292 -0.40 7.13 -20.37
N PHE A 293 -0.53 5.81 -20.55
CA PHE A 293 0.59 4.89 -20.42
C PHE A 293 1.64 5.11 -21.51
N LEU A 294 1.20 5.31 -22.76
CA LEU A 294 2.11 5.55 -23.88
C LEU A 294 2.90 6.85 -23.69
N GLU A 295 2.24 7.94 -23.27
CA GLU A 295 2.88 9.22 -22.98
C GLU A 295 3.93 9.08 -21.86
N ARG A 296 3.59 8.39 -20.78
CA ARG A 296 4.54 8.09 -19.69
C ARG A 296 5.74 7.30 -20.20
N ASP A 297 5.49 6.23 -20.95
CA ASP A 297 6.53 5.33 -21.42
C ASP A 297 7.47 6.05 -22.42
N VAL A 298 6.94 6.94 -23.26
CA VAL A 298 7.74 7.85 -24.12
C VAL A 298 8.60 8.81 -23.29
N ARG A 299 8.06 9.42 -22.24
CA ARG A 299 8.84 10.30 -21.33
C ARG A 299 9.93 9.54 -20.56
N LEU A 300 9.68 8.29 -20.19
CA LEU A 300 10.65 7.41 -19.53
C LEU A 300 11.75 6.96 -20.51
N ALA A 301 11.38 6.64 -21.74
CA ALA A 301 12.29 6.19 -22.78
C ALA A 301 13.37 7.24 -23.12
N LYS A 302 13.06 8.54 -23.04
CA LYS A 302 14.05 9.62 -23.20
C LYS A 302 15.24 9.52 -22.23
N ARG A 303 15.06 8.87 -21.07
CA ARG A 303 16.08 8.74 -20.02
C ARG A 303 16.93 7.48 -20.16
N ARG A 304 16.59 6.61 -21.11
CA ARG A 304 17.27 5.33 -21.34
C ARG A 304 18.39 5.48 -22.38
N PRO A 305 19.45 4.64 -22.31
CA PRO A 305 20.42 4.47 -23.39
C PRO A 305 19.72 4.11 -24.71
N GLU A 306 20.30 4.51 -25.83
CA GLU A 306 19.68 4.38 -27.15
C GLU A 306 19.38 2.92 -27.55
N GLU A 307 20.29 1.99 -27.23
CA GLU A 307 20.14 0.56 -27.48
C GLU A 307 18.92 -0.02 -26.75
N GLU A 308 18.72 0.33 -25.48
CA GLU A 308 17.56 -0.13 -24.68
C GLU A 308 16.26 0.60 -25.03
N ARG A 309 16.36 1.81 -25.58
CA ARG A 309 15.21 2.68 -25.86
C ARG A 309 14.31 2.09 -26.94
N ARG A 310 14.90 1.52 -27.99
CA ARG A 310 14.17 0.93 -29.12
C ARG A 310 13.32 -0.25 -28.65
N ASP A 311 13.93 -1.18 -27.92
CA ASP A 311 13.27 -2.41 -27.46
C ASP A 311 12.18 -2.09 -26.44
N TYR A 312 12.49 -1.18 -25.50
CA TYR A 312 11.53 -0.71 -24.52
C TYR A 312 10.30 -0.07 -25.18
N LEU A 313 10.48 0.86 -26.12
CA LEU A 313 9.35 1.52 -26.78
C LEU A 313 8.56 0.55 -27.68
N SER A 314 9.24 -0.32 -28.42
CA SER A 314 8.59 -1.31 -29.30
C SER A 314 7.66 -2.22 -28.49
N GLU A 315 8.10 -2.69 -27.33
CA GLU A 315 7.28 -3.53 -26.45
C GLU A 315 6.03 -2.78 -25.95
N LYS A 316 6.15 -1.50 -25.57
CA LYS A 316 5.04 -0.72 -25.00
C LYS A 316 4.05 -0.27 -26.07
N ILE A 317 4.53 0.19 -27.22
CA ILE A 317 3.70 0.53 -28.38
C ILE A 317 2.90 -0.69 -28.84
N GLY A 318 3.56 -1.86 -28.97
CA GLY A 318 2.89 -3.09 -29.36
C GLY A 318 1.83 -3.58 -28.37
N ARG A 319 1.92 -3.21 -27.08
CA ARG A 319 0.85 -3.46 -26.10
C ARG A 319 -0.34 -2.53 -26.31
N VAL A 320 -0.10 -1.26 -26.60
CA VAL A 320 -1.17 -0.29 -26.88
C VAL A 320 -1.92 -0.66 -28.16
N ILE A 321 -1.22 -1.03 -29.23
CA ILE A 321 -1.85 -1.45 -30.49
C ILE A 321 -2.71 -2.71 -30.28
N ARG A 322 -2.21 -3.71 -29.56
CA ARG A 322 -3.00 -4.92 -29.24
C ARG A 322 -4.21 -4.61 -28.37
N PHE A 323 -4.09 -3.68 -27.42
CA PHE A 323 -5.20 -3.23 -26.60
C PHE A 323 -6.28 -2.52 -27.44
N LEU A 324 -5.89 -1.63 -28.35
CA LEU A 324 -6.82 -0.95 -29.26
C LEU A 324 -7.52 -1.95 -30.21
N LYS A 325 -6.78 -2.96 -30.70
CA LYS A 325 -7.35 -4.06 -31.48
C LYS A 325 -8.37 -4.87 -30.67
N TYR A 326 -8.08 -5.16 -29.40
CA TYR A 326 -9.03 -5.85 -28.51
C TYR A 326 -10.31 -5.05 -28.27
N GLN A 327 -10.23 -3.71 -28.30
CA GLN A 327 -11.40 -2.82 -28.25
C GLN A 327 -12.17 -2.72 -29.58
N GLY A 328 -11.80 -3.50 -30.59
CA GLY A 328 -12.49 -3.57 -31.88
C GLY A 328 -12.03 -2.55 -32.93
N ASN A 329 -10.92 -1.85 -32.69
CA ASN A 329 -10.34 -0.94 -33.69
C ASN A 329 -9.52 -1.73 -34.72
N SER A 330 -9.48 -1.25 -35.97
CA SER A 330 -8.54 -1.80 -36.95
C SER A 330 -7.10 -1.45 -36.56
N VAL A 331 -6.13 -2.20 -37.06
CA VAL A 331 -4.70 -1.92 -36.79
C VAL A 331 -4.32 -0.52 -37.28
N PHE A 332 -4.87 -0.10 -38.42
CA PHE A 332 -4.70 1.24 -38.96
C PHE A 332 -5.30 2.32 -38.04
N ASP A 333 -6.54 2.15 -37.57
CA ASP A 333 -7.17 3.08 -36.63
C ASP A 333 -6.37 3.18 -35.32
N GLY A 334 -5.75 2.07 -34.91
CA GLY A 334 -4.84 2.02 -33.77
C GLY A 334 -3.61 2.91 -33.95
N VAL A 335 -2.97 2.86 -35.12
CA VAL A 335 -1.84 3.73 -35.49
C VAL A 335 -2.28 5.19 -35.56
N GLU A 336 -3.38 5.49 -36.24
CA GLU A 336 -3.92 6.85 -36.38
C GLU A 336 -4.21 7.49 -35.03
N ARG A 337 -4.85 6.75 -34.13
CA ARG A 337 -5.13 7.24 -32.77
C ARG A 337 -3.85 7.43 -31.95
N CYS A 338 -2.87 6.52 -32.06
CA CYS A 338 -1.60 6.67 -31.37
C CYS A 338 -0.86 7.94 -31.83
N VAL A 339 -0.80 8.20 -33.12
CA VAL A 339 -0.11 9.38 -33.67
C VAL A 339 -0.81 10.67 -33.23
N ARG A 340 -2.12 10.79 -33.42
CA ARG A 340 -2.88 11.99 -33.02
C ARG A 340 -2.78 12.31 -31.53
N GLU A 341 -2.93 11.30 -30.68
CA GLU A 341 -2.81 11.48 -29.23
C GLU A 341 -1.40 11.91 -28.83
N LEU A 342 -0.36 11.38 -29.50
CA LEU A 342 1.02 11.80 -29.26
C LEU A 342 1.28 13.24 -29.74
N GLU A 343 0.72 13.65 -30.89
CA GLU A 343 0.81 15.04 -31.37
C GLU A 343 0.19 16.02 -30.38
N GLU A 344 -1.04 15.75 -29.95
CA GLU A 344 -1.77 16.59 -29.00
C GLU A 344 -1.03 16.69 -27.66
N ARG A 345 -0.62 15.54 -27.10
CA ARG A 345 -0.03 15.47 -25.76
C ARG A 345 1.40 16.02 -25.69
N PHE A 346 2.19 15.83 -26.74
CA PHE A 346 3.55 16.37 -26.80
C PHE A 346 3.64 17.75 -27.46
N LYS A 347 2.50 18.32 -27.88
CA LYS A 347 2.40 19.62 -28.56
C LYS A 347 3.34 19.70 -29.77
N VAL A 348 3.47 18.58 -30.48
CA VAL A 348 4.17 18.54 -31.76
C VAL A 348 3.25 19.28 -32.75
N GLN A 349 3.80 20.16 -33.58
CA GLN A 349 3.00 20.78 -34.64
C GLN A 349 2.42 19.65 -35.50
N ASP A 350 1.19 19.84 -36.00
CA ASP A 350 0.44 18.88 -36.82
C ASP A 350 1.19 18.64 -38.15
N ILE A 351 2.22 17.80 -38.07
CA ILE A 351 3.18 17.54 -39.15
C ILE A 351 2.73 16.31 -39.95
N THR A 352 1.95 15.41 -39.34
CA THR A 352 1.44 14.21 -40.00
C THR A 352 0.24 14.57 -40.88
N GLY A 353 0.51 15.12 -42.08
CA GLY A 353 -0.53 15.43 -43.05
C GLY A 353 -1.29 14.18 -43.52
N GLU A 354 -2.46 14.39 -44.15
CA GLU A 354 -3.28 13.31 -44.72
C GLU A 354 -2.47 12.39 -45.67
N GLU A 355 -1.43 12.91 -46.32
CA GLU A 355 -0.52 12.16 -47.20
C GLU A 355 0.36 11.13 -46.45
N GLU A 356 0.89 11.46 -45.25
CA GLU A 356 1.68 10.50 -44.45
C GLU A 356 0.77 9.39 -43.88
N MET A 357 -0.46 9.74 -43.52
CA MET A 357 -1.45 8.78 -43.01
C MET A 357 -1.93 7.82 -44.09
N GLU A 358 -2.12 8.28 -45.33
CA GLU A 358 -2.48 7.40 -46.45
C GLU A 358 -1.31 6.49 -46.85
N GLN A 359 -0.06 6.96 -46.68
CA GLN A 359 1.12 6.11 -46.82
C GLN A 359 1.15 4.98 -45.78
N TYR A 360 0.89 5.29 -44.49
CA TYR A 360 0.81 4.26 -43.45
C TYR A 360 -0.32 3.25 -43.70
N ARG A 361 -1.43 3.70 -44.28
CA ARG A 361 -2.53 2.82 -44.69
C ARG A 361 -2.11 1.86 -45.79
N ALA A 362 -1.41 2.37 -46.80
CA ALA A 362 -0.89 1.56 -47.90
C ALA A 362 0.15 0.53 -47.42
N GLU A 363 1.04 0.93 -46.49
CA GLU A 363 2.05 0.04 -45.89
C GLU A 363 1.44 -1.11 -45.07
N LEU A 364 0.28 -0.89 -44.44
CA LEU A 364 -0.43 -1.92 -43.66
C LEU A 364 -1.36 -2.79 -44.53
N GLY A 365 -1.91 -2.26 -45.62
CA GLY A 365 -2.93 -2.92 -46.44
C GLY A 365 -2.46 -4.17 -47.20
N GLY A 366 -1.14 -4.35 -47.39
CA GLY A 366 -0.54 -5.48 -48.11
C GLY A 366 -0.01 -6.63 -47.24
N LEU A 367 -0.13 -6.51 -45.91
CA LEU A 367 0.52 -7.41 -44.95
C LEU A 367 -0.47 -8.39 -44.30
N THR A 368 0.03 -9.54 -43.82
CA THR A 368 -0.77 -10.46 -43.01
C THR A 368 -1.06 -9.86 -41.62
N MET A 369 -2.06 -10.38 -40.91
CA MET A 369 -2.48 -9.81 -39.61
C MET A 369 -1.35 -9.76 -38.55
N ASP A 370 -0.44 -10.74 -38.55
CA ASP A 370 0.68 -10.77 -37.61
C ASP A 370 1.80 -9.80 -38.01
N GLU A 371 2.00 -9.60 -39.32
CA GLU A 371 2.94 -8.62 -39.88
C GLU A 371 2.43 -7.18 -39.71
N GLN A 372 1.11 -6.98 -39.76
CA GLN A 372 0.47 -5.68 -39.54
C GLN A 372 0.72 -5.14 -38.13
N GLU A 373 0.69 -5.98 -37.09
CA GLU A 373 0.94 -5.53 -35.72
C GLU A 373 2.41 -5.11 -35.51
N GLY A 374 3.35 -5.88 -36.06
CA GLY A 374 4.77 -5.55 -36.04
C GLY A 374 5.06 -4.24 -36.79
N LYS A 375 4.49 -4.10 -37.99
CA LYS A 375 4.67 -2.90 -38.81
C LYS A 375 4.02 -1.66 -38.20
N ALA A 376 2.83 -1.79 -37.63
CA ALA A 376 2.16 -0.72 -36.92
C ALA A 376 2.96 -0.22 -35.71
N THR A 377 3.60 -1.13 -34.99
CA THR A 377 4.50 -0.80 -33.88
C THR A 377 5.71 0.00 -34.35
N GLU A 378 6.30 -0.40 -35.49
CA GLU A 378 7.43 0.29 -36.11
C GLU A 378 7.05 1.70 -36.57
N ILE A 379 5.89 1.88 -37.20
CA ILE A 379 5.41 3.19 -37.67
C ILE A 379 5.28 4.19 -36.51
N VAL A 380 4.61 3.80 -35.41
CA VAL A 380 4.45 4.66 -34.23
C VAL A 380 5.79 4.93 -33.53
N LEU A 381 6.70 3.95 -33.53
CA LEU A 381 8.04 4.12 -32.96
C LEU A 381 8.87 5.15 -33.74
N GLU A 382 8.86 5.06 -35.07
CA GLU A 382 9.57 6.00 -35.93
C GLU A 382 8.98 7.41 -35.82
N PHE A 383 7.66 7.53 -35.70
CA PHE A 383 7.00 8.80 -35.39
C PHE A 383 7.52 9.41 -34.07
N ILE A 384 7.55 8.62 -32.98
CA ILE A 384 8.07 9.08 -31.67
C ILE A 384 9.52 9.52 -31.77
N LYS A 385 10.38 8.76 -32.46
CA LYS A 385 11.80 9.10 -32.63
C LYS A 385 11.98 10.41 -33.41
N LYS A 386 11.31 10.52 -34.57
CA LYS A 386 11.45 11.64 -35.50
C LYS A 386 10.88 12.92 -34.92
N GLN A 387 9.66 12.86 -34.38
CA GLN A 387 8.85 14.05 -34.06
C GLN A 387 8.80 14.38 -32.56
N VAL A 388 8.86 13.39 -31.67
CA VAL A 388 8.74 13.62 -30.21
C VAL A 388 10.11 13.69 -29.52
N MET A 389 11.12 13.00 -30.06
CA MET A 389 12.46 12.95 -29.48
C MET A 389 13.50 13.81 -30.22
N GLY A 390 13.16 14.41 -31.36
CA GLY A 390 14.02 15.36 -32.09
C GLY A 390 15.27 14.70 -32.68
N GLY A 391 15.08 13.68 -33.52
CA GLY A 391 16.10 12.68 -33.86
C GLY A 391 17.43 13.17 -34.45
N THR A 392 18.45 12.37 -34.19
CA THR A 392 19.54 12.02 -35.13
C THR A 392 19.92 10.55 -34.90
N LEU A 393 20.08 9.82 -36.00
CA LEU A 393 20.75 8.51 -36.08
C LEU A 393 22.26 8.64 -35.82
#